data_AF-A0A370G9G2-F1
#
_entry.id   AF-A0A370G9G2-F1
#
_cell.length_a   1.000
_cell.length_b   1.000
_cell.length_c   1.000
_cell.angle_alpha   90.00
_cell.angle_beta   90.00
_cell.angle_gamma   90.00
#
_symmetry.space_group_name_H-M   'P 1'
#
loop_
_entity.id
_entity.type
_entity.pdbx_description
1 polymer ?
#
loop_
_entity_poly.entity_id
_entity_poly.type
_entity_poly.pdbx_seq_one_letter_code
_entity_poly.pdbx_strand_id
1 'polypeptide(L)'
;MNAMIGSGPTTRIVVDVTFLCMDAPPTGIAPVLPDAYRIVRQPAPEAAFYRRLYDGVGQDYCWWMRRVMPEGELVALLRDPRVEVHVLWHGDEICGFFELDRQVPDEVNLAYFGLMPGQIGQGIGRTFLRAALDAAWASRPQSVRVNTCTADHPRAMETYLQAGFRKVRMVREVWDIPDRLGMSVPAWLRD
;
A
#
# COMPACT_ATOMS: atom_id res chain seq x y z
N MET A 1 -9.44 9.50 12.97
CA MET A 1 -8.43 10.26 13.72
C MET A 1 -8.06 11.44 12.84
N ASN A 2 -8.51 12.65 13.17
CA ASN A 2 -8.29 13.84 12.33
C ASN A 2 -6.83 14.25 12.46
N ALA A 3 -6.01 13.90 11.47
CA ALA A 3 -4.71 14.54 11.31
C ALA A 3 -4.96 16.04 11.13
N MET A 4 -4.38 16.88 11.98
CA MET A 4 -4.39 18.33 11.82
C MET A 4 -3.65 18.66 10.52
N ILE A 5 -4.42 18.80 9.44
CA ILE A 5 -3.91 19.20 8.13
C ILE A 5 -3.41 20.63 8.30
N GLY A 6 -2.11 20.85 8.09
CA GLY A 6 -1.50 22.17 8.20
C GLY A 6 -2.27 23.22 7.42
N SER A 7 -2.39 24.43 7.97
CA SER A 7 -3.13 25.55 7.39
C SER A 7 -2.71 25.81 5.93
N GLY A 8 -3.65 25.72 4.99
CA GLY A 8 -3.40 25.97 3.57
C GLY A 8 -4.56 25.52 2.69
N PRO A 9 -4.57 25.90 1.41
CA PRO A 9 -5.60 25.46 0.48
C PRO A 9 -5.51 23.95 0.22
N THR A 10 -6.67 23.35 -0.03
CA THR A 10 -6.84 21.91 -0.22
C THR A 10 -7.73 21.64 -1.43
N THR A 11 -7.39 20.60 -2.18
CA THR A 11 -8.25 20.02 -3.20
C THR A 11 -9.13 18.96 -2.56
N ARG A 12 -10.44 19.17 -2.60
CA ARG A 12 -11.42 18.21 -2.11
C ARG A 12 -11.65 17.10 -3.13
N ILE A 13 -11.64 15.85 -2.67
CA ILE A 13 -12.03 14.69 -3.47
C ILE A 13 -12.99 13.77 -2.72
N VAL A 14 -13.79 13.03 -3.50
CA VAL A 14 -14.66 11.97 -3.02
C VAL A 14 -14.13 10.63 -3.50
N VAL A 15 -13.96 9.70 -2.58
CA VAL A 15 -13.51 8.34 -2.89
C VAL A 15 -14.39 7.31 -2.19
N ASP A 16 -14.63 6.19 -2.85
CA ASP A 16 -15.29 5.04 -2.23
C ASP A 16 -14.22 4.04 -1.78
N VAL A 17 -13.94 4.01 -0.48
CA VAL A 17 -12.98 3.09 0.15
C VAL A 17 -13.67 1.77 0.43
N THR A 18 -13.17 0.70 -0.16
CA THR A 18 -13.62 -0.67 0.09
C THR A 18 -12.62 -1.38 0.99
N PHE A 19 -13.14 -1.93 2.09
CA PHE A 19 -12.39 -2.66 3.09
C PHE A 19 -12.48 -4.15 2.77
N LEU A 20 -11.32 -4.80 2.62
CA LEU A 20 -11.21 -6.20 2.25
C LEU A 20 -10.60 -7.03 3.39
N CYS A 21 -10.98 -8.30 3.46
CA CYS A 21 -10.50 -9.24 4.48
C CYS A 21 -10.20 -10.59 3.85
N MET A 22 -9.17 -11.26 4.37
CA MET A 22 -8.80 -12.63 4.04
C MET A 22 -8.61 -13.38 5.37
N ASP A 23 -9.49 -14.34 5.65
CA ASP A 23 -9.52 -15.07 6.93
C ASP A 23 -8.81 -16.43 6.87
N ALA A 24 -8.22 -16.77 5.72
CA ALA A 24 -7.44 -17.97 5.50
C ALA A 24 -6.30 -17.68 4.53
N PRO A 25 -5.13 -18.33 4.67
CA PRO A 25 -4.01 -18.13 3.77
C PRO A 25 -4.36 -18.49 2.31
N PRO A 26 -3.71 -17.84 1.31
CA PRO A 26 -3.93 -18.18 -0.08
C PRO A 26 -3.69 -19.67 -0.34
N THR A 27 -4.65 -20.31 -1.01
CA THR A 27 -4.53 -21.71 -1.40
C THR A 27 -3.78 -21.85 -2.73
N GLY A 28 -3.26 -23.05 -3.00
CA GLY A 28 -2.52 -23.35 -4.23
C GLY A 28 -1.03 -23.01 -4.17
N ILE A 29 -0.32 -23.50 -5.18
CA ILE A 29 1.14 -23.34 -5.32
C ILE A 29 1.46 -21.86 -5.51
N ALA A 30 2.34 -21.32 -4.67
CA ALA A 30 2.83 -19.96 -4.85
C ALA A 30 3.57 -19.86 -6.20
N PRO A 31 3.28 -18.86 -7.04
CA PRO A 31 4.06 -18.62 -8.24
C PRO A 31 5.50 -18.28 -7.83
N VAL A 32 6.46 -18.84 -8.56
CA VAL A 32 7.87 -18.60 -8.30
C VAL A 32 8.21 -17.18 -8.75
N LEU A 33 8.87 -16.42 -7.88
CA LEU A 33 9.44 -15.14 -8.23
C LEU A 33 10.55 -15.38 -9.28
N PRO A 34 10.51 -14.76 -10.47
CA PRO A 34 11.55 -14.99 -11.47
C PRO A 34 12.92 -14.57 -10.92
N ASP A 35 13.97 -15.32 -11.26
CA ASP A 35 15.33 -15.17 -10.67
C ASP A 35 15.92 -13.76 -10.76
N ALA A 36 15.51 -12.98 -11.76
CA ALA A 36 15.96 -11.60 -11.92
C ALA A 36 15.40 -10.65 -10.84
N TYR A 37 14.35 -11.09 -10.13
CA TYR A 37 13.69 -10.35 -9.07
C TYR A 37 14.06 -10.89 -7.68
N ARG A 38 14.16 -9.98 -6.71
CA ARG A 38 14.26 -10.34 -5.29
C ARG A 38 13.40 -9.42 -4.44
N ILE A 39 12.87 -9.94 -3.35
CA ILE A 39 12.16 -9.15 -2.35
C ILE A 39 13.04 -9.07 -1.12
N VAL A 40 13.32 -7.84 -0.66
CA VAL A 40 14.22 -7.60 0.47
C VAL A 40 13.50 -6.78 1.52
N ARG A 41 13.42 -7.31 2.74
CA ARG A 41 12.96 -6.55 3.92
C ARG A 41 13.94 -5.43 4.21
N GLN A 42 13.42 -4.22 4.39
CA GLN A 42 14.15 -3.04 4.80
C GLN A 42 13.84 -2.79 6.29
N PRO A 43 14.71 -3.18 7.23
CA PRO A 43 14.48 -2.92 8.64
C PRO A 43 14.68 -1.43 8.95
N ALA A 44 13.68 -0.79 9.55
CA ALA A 44 13.72 0.61 9.97
C ALA A 44 14.30 1.56 8.89
N PRO A 45 13.73 1.59 7.67
CA PRO A 45 14.27 2.40 6.58
C PRO A 45 14.25 3.88 6.96
N GLU A 46 15.20 4.64 6.41
CA GLU A 46 15.17 6.09 6.52
C GLU A 46 13.87 6.66 5.93
N ALA A 47 13.29 7.67 6.57
CA ALA A 47 12.05 8.30 6.13
C ALA A 47 12.15 8.83 4.68
N ALA A 48 13.30 9.37 4.29
CA ALA A 48 13.54 9.84 2.93
C ALA A 48 13.52 8.70 1.90
N PHE A 49 14.08 7.53 2.23
CA PHE A 49 14.02 6.35 1.36
C PHE A 49 12.60 5.82 1.25
N TYR A 50 11.89 5.68 2.38
CA TYR A 50 10.50 5.25 2.38
C TYR A 50 9.60 6.19 1.55
N ARG A 51 9.76 7.51 1.69
CA ARG A 51 9.00 8.49 0.89
C ARG A 51 9.26 8.33 -0.61
N ARG A 52 10.49 8.03 -1.04
CA ARG A 52 10.75 7.74 -2.47
C ARG A 52 9.98 6.51 -2.97
N LEU A 53 9.89 5.44 -2.16
CA LEU A 53 9.09 4.27 -2.50
C LEU A 53 7.60 4.62 -2.62
N TYR A 54 7.08 5.26 -1.57
CA TYR A 54 5.69 5.66 -1.44
C TYR A 54 5.27 6.60 -2.58
N ASP A 55 6.12 7.57 -2.91
CA ASP A 55 5.86 8.53 -3.96
C ASP A 55 5.95 7.88 -5.33
N GLY A 56 6.96 7.04 -5.59
CA GLY A 56 7.11 6.37 -6.88
C GLY A 56 5.95 5.44 -7.23
N VAL A 57 5.43 4.69 -6.26
CA VAL A 57 4.28 3.80 -6.47
C VAL A 57 2.96 4.57 -6.48
N GLY A 58 2.80 5.51 -5.56
CA GLY A 58 1.50 6.14 -5.26
C GLY A 58 1.21 7.44 -5.99
N GLN A 59 2.15 7.99 -6.77
CA GLN A 59 2.02 9.30 -7.43
C GLN A 59 0.76 9.46 -8.27
N ASP A 60 0.32 8.40 -8.95
CA ASP A 60 -0.84 8.41 -9.85
C ASP A 60 -2.16 8.01 -9.16
N TYR A 61 -2.10 7.67 -7.86
CA TYR A 61 -3.20 7.04 -7.12
C TYR A 61 -3.61 7.80 -5.85
N CYS A 62 -3.35 9.11 -5.82
CA CYS A 62 -3.67 9.96 -4.68
C CYS A 62 -3.11 9.46 -3.34
N TRP A 63 -1.94 8.82 -3.32
CA TRP A 63 -1.28 8.45 -2.06
C TRP A 63 -0.72 9.71 -1.39
N TRP A 64 -1.42 10.24 -0.39
CA TRP A 64 -1.07 11.52 0.26
C TRP A 64 -0.78 11.41 1.77
N MET A 65 -1.33 10.39 2.45
CA MET A 65 -1.28 10.28 3.92
C MET A 65 0.15 10.24 4.49
N ARG A 66 1.08 9.50 3.87
CA ARG A 66 2.50 9.48 4.31
C ARG A 66 3.28 10.75 3.94
N ARG A 67 2.79 11.55 3.00
CA ARG A 67 3.39 12.85 2.62
C ARG A 67 3.07 13.94 3.62
N VAL A 68 1.88 13.89 4.23
CA VAL A 68 1.47 14.85 5.26
C VAL A 68 1.86 14.44 6.68
N MET A 69 2.17 13.16 6.89
CA MET A 69 2.66 12.65 8.16
C MET A 69 3.95 13.39 8.59
N PRO A 70 3.98 13.98 9.80
CA PRO A 70 5.19 14.59 10.35
C PRO A 70 6.36 13.63 10.35
N GLU A 71 7.57 14.13 10.10
CA GLU A 71 8.75 13.28 9.97
C GLU A 71 9.01 12.43 11.22
N GLY A 72 8.89 12.99 12.42
CA GLY A 72 9.06 12.26 13.66
C GLY A 72 8.07 11.10 13.83
N GLU A 73 6.81 11.29 13.41
CA GLU A 73 5.80 10.23 13.42
C GLU A 73 6.11 9.13 12.40
N LEU A 74 6.53 9.52 11.19
CA LEU A 74 6.93 8.56 10.16
C LEU A 74 8.15 7.75 10.61
N VAL A 75 9.17 8.40 11.18
CA VAL A 75 10.34 7.72 11.71
C VAL A 75 9.96 6.77 12.86
N ALA A 76 9.09 7.20 13.77
CA ALA A 76 8.62 6.35 14.87
C ALA A 76 7.89 5.11 14.35
N LEU A 77 7.00 5.29 13.36
CA LEU A 77 6.28 4.19 12.73
C LEU A 77 7.24 3.21 12.04
N LEU A 78 8.17 3.71 11.22
CA LEU A 78 9.11 2.85 10.47
C LEU A 78 10.07 2.08 11.40
N ARG A 79 10.28 2.57 12.63
CA ARG A 79 11.06 1.90 13.67
C ARG A 79 10.26 0.92 14.51
N ASP A 80 8.92 0.92 14.42
CA ASP A 80 8.11 -0.06 15.15
C ASP A 80 8.40 -1.46 14.60
N PRO A 81 8.80 -2.43 15.43
CA PRO A 81 9.12 -3.78 14.97
C PRO A 81 7.92 -4.54 14.38
N ARG A 82 6.69 -4.05 14.60
CA ARG A 82 5.45 -4.58 14.04
C ARG A 82 5.13 -4.01 12.66
N VAL A 83 5.87 -3.01 12.20
CA VAL A 83 5.76 -2.45 10.84
C VAL A 83 6.93 -2.98 10.01
N GLU A 84 6.60 -3.52 8.84
CA GLU A 84 7.60 -4.10 7.93
C GLU A 84 7.49 -3.46 6.55
N VAL A 85 8.62 -3.02 6.00
CA VAL A 85 8.72 -2.54 4.63
C VAL A 85 9.53 -3.56 3.82
N HIS A 86 8.99 -4.00 2.69
CA HIS A 86 9.64 -4.95 1.80
C HIS A 86 9.68 -4.38 0.40
N VAL A 87 10.85 -4.44 -0.24
CA VAL A 87 11.10 -3.82 -1.54
C VAL A 87 11.35 -4.91 -2.59
N LEU A 88 10.64 -4.81 -3.71
CA LEU A 88 10.90 -5.61 -4.90
C LEU A 88 12.01 -4.96 -5.71
N TRP A 89 13.03 -5.75 -6.05
CA TRP A 89 14.17 -5.33 -6.85
C TRP A 89 14.27 -6.16 -8.12
N HIS A 90 14.74 -5.54 -9.20
CA HIS A 90 15.22 -6.19 -10.42
C HIS A 90 16.63 -5.69 -10.71
N GLY A 91 17.66 -6.51 -10.47
CA GLY A 91 19.03 -5.99 -10.40
C GLY A 91 19.13 -4.88 -9.32
N ASP A 92 19.64 -3.70 -9.65
CA ASP A 92 19.71 -2.56 -8.71
C ASP A 92 18.51 -1.60 -8.82
N GLU A 93 17.51 -1.95 -9.65
CA GLU A 93 16.30 -1.15 -9.83
C GLU A 93 15.24 -1.51 -8.80
N ILE A 94 14.61 -0.50 -8.20
CA ILE A 94 13.43 -0.67 -7.36
C ILE A 94 12.20 -0.81 -8.24
N CYS A 95 11.49 -1.91 -8.12
CA CYS A 95 10.33 -2.25 -8.95
C CYS A 95 8.99 -2.12 -8.23
N GLY A 96 8.98 -2.00 -6.91
CA GLY A 96 7.78 -1.90 -6.10
C GLY A 96 8.09 -2.10 -4.62
N PHE A 97 7.07 -1.94 -3.77
CA PHE A 97 7.19 -2.24 -2.36
C PHE A 97 5.86 -2.64 -1.75
N PHE A 98 5.92 -3.23 -0.56
CA PHE A 98 4.76 -3.36 0.30
C PHE A 98 5.10 -3.06 1.75
N GLU A 99 4.08 -2.62 2.49
CA GLU A 99 4.12 -2.35 3.92
C GLU A 99 3.13 -3.26 4.64
N LEU A 100 3.62 -3.98 5.64
CA LEU A 100 2.79 -4.76 6.56
C LEU A 100 2.76 -4.06 7.91
N ASP A 101 1.56 -3.84 8.44
CA ASP A 101 1.32 -3.29 9.77
C ASP A 101 0.65 -4.35 10.65
N ARG A 102 1.34 -4.76 11.72
CA ARG A 102 0.90 -5.77 12.69
C ARG A 102 0.61 -5.18 14.07
N GLN A 103 0.29 -3.88 14.13
CA GLN A 103 0.02 -3.22 15.41
C GLN A 103 -1.28 -3.70 16.06
N VAL A 104 -2.23 -4.21 15.28
CA VAL A 104 -3.47 -4.82 15.77
C VAL A 104 -3.22 -6.31 16.07
N PRO A 105 -3.55 -6.81 17.28
CA PRO A 105 -3.41 -8.22 17.61
C PRO A 105 -4.19 -9.13 16.65
N ASP A 106 -3.60 -10.27 16.29
CA ASP A 106 -4.18 -11.31 15.41
C ASP A 106 -4.59 -10.84 14.00
N GLU A 107 -4.17 -9.63 13.60
CA GLU A 107 -4.47 -9.03 12.31
C GLU A 107 -3.20 -8.49 11.66
N VAL A 108 -3.11 -8.61 10.34
CA VAL A 108 -2.06 -7.96 9.55
C VAL A 108 -2.72 -7.08 8.51
N ASN A 109 -2.41 -5.79 8.53
CA ASN A 109 -2.85 -4.86 7.50
C ASN A 109 -1.77 -4.74 6.43
N LEU A 110 -2.09 -5.11 5.19
CA LEU A 110 -1.30 -4.75 4.01
C LEU A 110 -1.55 -3.27 3.71
N ALA A 111 -0.84 -2.40 4.42
CA ALA A 111 -1.11 -0.97 4.48
C ALA A 111 -0.86 -0.27 3.14
N TYR A 112 0.21 -0.66 2.47
CA TYR A 112 0.57 -0.18 1.14
C TYR A 112 1.12 -1.33 0.31
N PHE A 113 0.73 -1.40 -0.95
CA PHE A 113 1.22 -2.40 -1.89
C PHE A 113 1.17 -1.80 -3.29
N GLY A 114 2.26 -1.92 -4.04
CA GLY A 114 2.22 -1.59 -5.46
C GLY A 114 3.56 -1.72 -6.16
N LEU A 115 3.48 -1.57 -7.47
CA LEU A 115 4.60 -1.61 -8.40
C LEU A 115 4.92 -0.19 -8.87
N MET A 116 6.19 0.05 -9.20
CA MET A 116 6.57 1.24 -9.94
C MET A 116 5.89 1.25 -11.32
N PRO A 117 5.58 2.42 -11.89
CA PRO A 117 4.79 2.52 -13.14
C PRO A 117 5.34 1.66 -14.30
N GLY A 118 6.66 1.59 -14.47
CA GLY A 118 7.31 0.80 -15.53
C GLY A 118 7.16 -0.73 -15.39
N GLN A 119 6.74 -1.20 -14.21
CA GLN A 119 6.60 -2.62 -13.89
C GLN A 119 5.14 -3.10 -13.99
N ILE A 120 4.20 -2.17 -14.18
CA ILE A 120 2.77 -2.49 -14.35
C ILE A 120 2.56 -3.16 -15.71
N GLY A 121 1.80 -4.25 -15.73
CA GLY A 121 1.52 -5.01 -16.95
C GLY A 121 2.57 -6.05 -17.34
N GLN A 122 3.69 -6.13 -16.63
CA GLN A 122 4.79 -7.08 -16.90
C GLN A 122 4.57 -8.47 -16.27
N GLY A 123 3.36 -8.77 -15.79
CA GLY A 123 3.01 -10.08 -15.19
C GLY A 123 3.52 -10.32 -13.76
N ILE A 124 4.39 -9.47 -13.20
CA ILE A 124 5.00 -9.68 -11.87
C ILE A 124 4.06 -9.41 -10.70
N GLY A 125 3.01 -8.60 -10.88
CA GLY A 125 2.16 -8.11 -9.78
C GLY A 125 1.46 -9.20 -8.99
N ARG A 126 0.97 -10.27 -9.64
CA ARG A 126 0.33 -11.40 -8.94
C ARG A 126 1.33 -12.17 -8.07
N THR A 127 2.53 -12.41 -8.60
CA THR A 127 3.61 -13.06 -7.86
C THR A 127 4.07 -12.22 -6.70
N PHE A 128 4.19 -10.90 -6.90
CA PHE A 128 4.56 -9.98 -5.84
C PHE A 128 3.51 -9.89 -4.74
N LEU A 129 2.22 -9.83 -5.09
CA LEU A 129 1.13 -9.88 -4.11
C LEU A 129 1.14 -11.20 -3.33
N ARG A 130 1.34 -12.33 -4.01
CA ARG A 130 1.43 -13.62 -3.31
C ARG A 130 2.57 -13.64 -2.31
N ALA A 131 3.75 -13.10 -2.65
CA ALA A 131 4.86 -12.98 -1.72
C ALA A 131 4.54 -12.06 -0.52
N ALA A 132 3.83 -10.95 -0.74
CA ALA A 132 3.37 -10.07 0.34
C ALA A 132 2.40 -10.80 1.30
N LEU A 133 1.51 -11.63 0.75
CA LEU A 133 0.57 -12.42 1.54
C LEU A 133 1.27 -13.55 2.29
N ASP A 134 2.23 -14.24 1.67
CA ASP A 134 3.03 -15.27 2.35
C ASP A 134 3.82 -14.64 3.52
N ALA A 135 4.36 -13.43 3.35
CA ALA A 135 5.00 -12.66 4.43
C ALA A 135 4.00 -12.25 5.53
N ALA A 136 2.79 -11.81 5.17
CA ALA A 136 1.74 -11.48 6.13
C ALA A 136 1.34 -12.71 6.97
N TRP A 137 1.10 -13.85 6.32
CA TRP A 137 0.68 -15.10 6.94
C TRP A 137 1.77 -15.84 7.71
N ALA A 138 3.05 -15.44 7.58
CA ALA A 138 4.16 -16.03 8.32
C ALA A 138 3.98 -15.97 9.85
N SER A 139 3.29 -14.94 10.37
CA SER A 139 2.96 -14.82 11.79
C SER A 139 1.67 -15.56 12.20
N ARG A 140 1.02 -16.27 11.27
CA ARG A 140 -0.26 -16.97 11.47
C ARG A 140 -1.35 -16.09 12.11
N PRO A 141 -1.66 -14.91 11.54
CA PRO A 141 -2.76 -14.08 12.04
C PRO A 141 -4.11 -14.78 11.85
N GLN A 142 -5.16 -14.28 12.48
CA GLN A 142 -6.54 -14.70 12.16
C GLN A 142 -7.03 -14.09 10.84
N SER A 143 -6.53 -12.91 10.48
CA SER A 143 -6.89 -12.27 9.22
C SER A 143 -5.81 -11.36 8.66
N VAL A 144 -5.80 -11.24 7.33
CA VAL A 144 -5.10 -10.17 6.61
C VAL A 144 -6.13 -9.19 6.08
N ARG A 145 -5.91 -7.89 6.29
CA ARG A 145 -6.73 -6.81 5.75
C ARG A 145 -5.98 -6.02 4.69
N VAL A 146 -6.75 -5.46 3.77
CA VAL A 146 -6.28 -4.45 2.82
C VAL A 146 -7.46 -3.53 2.49
N ASN A 147 -7.17 -2.25 2.30
CA ASN A 147 -8.15 -1.31 1.79
C ASN A 147 -7.76 -0.90 0.38
N THR A 148 -8.75 -0.68 -0.47
CA THR A 148 -8.55 -0.06 -1.77
C THR A 148 -9.68 0.91 -2.05
N CYS A 149 -9.45 1.93 -2.87
CA CYS A 149 -10.43 2.95 -3.16
C CYS A 149 -10.52 3.27 -4.66
N THR A 150 -11.49 4.10 -5.03
CA THR A 150 -11.68 4.57 -6.41
C THR A 150 -10.54 5.44 -6.94
N ALA A 151 -9.59 5.85 -6.10
CA ALA A 151 -8.36 6.52 -6.53
C ALA A 151 -7.21 5.55 -6.86
N ASP A 152 -7.27 4.30 -6.41
CA ASP A 152 -6.23 3.31 -6.71
C ASP A 152 -6.27 2.86 -8.17
N HIS A 153 -5.22 2.15 -8.58
CA HIS A 153 -5.13 1.54 -9.90
C HIS A 153 -6.42 0.74 -10.23
N PRO A 154 -7.01 0.86 -11.44
CA PRO A 154 -8.31 0.23 -11.78
C PRO A 154 -8.38 -1.29 -11.57
N ARG A 155 -7.23 -1.97 -11.63
CA ARG A 155 -7.10 -3.41 -11.39
C ARG A 155 -6.92 -3.81 -9.92
N ALA A 156 -6.78 -2.87 -8.98
CA ALA A 156 -6.47 -3.17 -7.58
C ALA A 156 -7.55 -4.07 -6.94
N MET A 157 -8.82 -3.66 -7.05
CA MET A 157 -9.96 -4.42 -6.55
C MET A 157 -9.97 -5.85 -7.10
N GLU A 158 -9.92 -6.01 -8.41
CA GLU A 158 -9.95 -7.33 -9.06
C GLU A 158 -8.75 -8.19 -8.62
N THR A 159 -7.57 -7.59 -8.51
CA THR A 159 -6.34 -8.27 -8.08
C THR A 159 -6.49 -8.84 -6.66
N TYR A 160 -7.04 -8.07 -5.71
CA TYR A 160 -7.27 -8.56 -4.35
C TYR A 160 -8.34 -9.65 -4.30
N LEU A 161 -9.44 -9.50 -5.03
CA LEU A 161 -10.48 -10.54 -5.08
C LEU A 161 -9.95 -11.86 -5.66
N GLN A 162 -9.15 -11.79 -6.72
CA GLN A 162 -8.50 -12.96 -7.32
C GLN A 162 -7.47 -13.61 -6.37
N ALA A 163 -6.86 -12.83 -5.49
CA ALA A 163 -5.95 -13.35 -4.47
C ALA A 163 -6.68 -14.05 -3.30
N GLY A 164 -8.01 -13.93 -3.22
CA GLY A 164 -8.84 -14.57 -2.20
C GLY A 164 -9.38 -13.64 -1.11
N PHE A 165 -9.23 -12.32 -1.27
CA PHE A 165 -9.90 -11.37 -0.38
C PHE A 165 -11.40 -11.30 -0.67
N ARG A 166 -12.19 -11.02 0.37
CA ARG A 166 -13.62 -10.71 0.28
C ARG A 166 -13.88 -9.26 0.70
N LYS A 167 -14.90 -8.63 0.11
CA LYS A 167 -15.39 -7.32 0.54
C LYS A 167 -16.08 -7.44 1.90
N VAL A 168 -15.73 -6.56 2.83
CA VAL A 168 -16.36 -6.47 4.15
C VAL A 168 -17.38 -5.32 4.17
N ARG A 169 -16.93 -4.13 3.76
CA ARG A 169 -17.74 -2.90 3.74
C ARG A 169 -17.16 -1.90 2.75
N MET A 170 -17.96 -0.92 2.38
CA MET A 170 -17.55 0.24 1.60
C MET A 170 -17.97 1.50 2.35
N VAL A 171 -17.11 2.51 2.36
CA VAL A 171 -17.39 3.83 2.92
C VAL A 171 -17.01 4.89 1.90
N ARG A 172 -17.92 5.84 1.69
CA ARG A 172 -17.63 7.06 0.94
C ARG A 172 -16.91 8.03 1.87
N GLU A 173 -15.71 8.43 1.48
CA GLU A 173 -14.90 9.39 2.21
C GLU A 173 -14.70 10.66 1.39
N VAL A 174 -14.64 11.78 2.09
CA VAL A 174 -14.24 13.07 1.53
C VAL A 174 -12.84 13.38 2.06
N TRP A 175 -11.90 13.58 1.16
CA TRP A 175 -10.52 13.92 1.51
C TRP A 175 -10.20 15.35 1.08
N ASP A 176 -9.66 16.15 1.99
CA ASP A 176 -9.11 17.46 1.70
C ASP A 176 -7.57 17.33 1.53
N ILE A 177 -7.12 17.11 0.29
CA ILE A 177 -5.70 16.89 -0.03
C ILE A 177 -4.99 18.24 -0.09
N PRO A 178 -3.90 18.48 0.67
CA PRO A 178 -3.19 19.77 0.63
C PRO A 178 -2.58 20.07 -0.74
N ASP A 179 -2.87 21.24 -1.28
CA ASP A 179 -2.39 21.64 -2.63
C ASP A 179 -0.86 21.75 -2.69
N ARG A 180 -0.22 22.03 -1.55
CA ARG A 180 1.24 22.06 -1.40
C ARG A 180 1.93 20.73 -1.75
N LEU A 181 1.18 19.62 -1.84
CA LEU A 181 1.71 18.34 -2.27
C LEU A 181 1.90 18.24 -3.79
N GLY A 182 1.37 19.20 -4.56
CA GLY A 182 1.52 19.24 -6.02
C GLY A 182 0.96 18.01 -6.73
N MET A 183 -0.04 17.34 -6.14
CA MET A 183 -0.56 16.07 -6.65
C MET A 183 -1.49 16.29 -7.84
N SER A 184 -1.36 15.43 -8.85
CA SER A 184 -2.30 15.41 -9.98
C SER A 184 -3.54 14.64 -9.58
N VAL A 185 -4.61 15.36 -9.23
CA VAL A 185 -5.89 14.75 -8.84
C VAL A 185 -6.78 14.56 -10.07
N PRO A 186 -7.19 13.32 -10.42
CA PRO A 186 -8.10 13.06 -11.52
C PRO A 186 -9.43 13.81 -11.40
N ALA A 187 -9.94 14.32 -12.52
CA ALA A 187 -11.16 15.14 -12.53
C ALA A 187 -12.39 14.40 -11.99
N TRP A 188 -12.50 13.08 -12.23
CA TRP A 188 -13.63 12.27 -11.77
C TRP A 188 -13.63 11.99 -10.26
N LEU A 189 -12.56 12.32 -9.54
CA LEU A 189 -12.52 12.24 -8.07
C LEU A 189 -12.84 13.56 -7.40
N ARG A 190 -12.84 14.68 -8.13
CA ARG A 190 -13.09 16.01 -7.56
C ARG A 190 -14.57 16.16 -7.21
N ASP A 191 -14.82 16.74 -6.05
CA ASP A 191 -16.16 17.16 -5.58
C ASP A 191 -16.59 18.46 -6.25
#